data_AF-A0A536Y383-F1
#
_entry.id   AF-A0A536Y383-F1
#
_cell.length_a   1.000
_cell.length_b   1.000
_cell.length_c   1.000
_cell.angle_alpha   90.00
_cell.angle_beta   90.00
_cell.angle_gamma   90.00
#
_symmetry.space_group_name_H-M   'P 1'
#
loop_
_entity.id
_entity.type
_entity.pdbx_description
1 polymer ?
#
loop_
_entity_poly.entity_id
_entity_poly.type
_entity_poly.pdbx_seq_one_letter_code
_entity_poly.pdbx_strand_id
1 'polypeptide(L)'
;MNGRRLHAAGAVVVAAVMVGGCVSTGEYEKLEAEKNQEIAALQKHRGGLQDQVQGLQSQKTSLEQQQADLRRQIDGLEQQKAQLLAASQQNTSQYDALVRNLTEEVKKGQLQVRQYKDMLTVDVAEQLFFDSGRATLKDTGKDVLKKVGEALKGYEDKVIRV
;
A
#
# COMPACT_ATOMS: atom_id res chain seq x y z
N MET A 1 -14.46 -90.42 -67.74
CA MET A 1 -13.41 -91.46 -67.79
C MET A 1 -12.21 -91.02 -66.94
N ASN A 2 -11.75 -91.94 -66.08
CA ASN A 2 -10.48 -92.01 -65.33
C ASN A 2 -10.11 -90.86 -64.37
N GLY A 3 -9.77 -91.07 -63.09
CA GLY A 3 -9.59 -92.29 -62.31
C GLY A 3 -8.92 -91.95 -60.97
N ARG A 4 -9.44 -92.51 -59.86
CA ARG A 4 -8.92 -92.42 -58.48
C ARG A 4 -7.66 -93.26 -58.30
N ARG A 5 -6.69 -92.79 -57.48
CA ARG A 5 -5.80 -93.59 -56.59
C ARG A 5 -5.34 -92.71 -55.41
N LEU A 6 -5.80 -92.87 -54.17
CA LEU A 6 -5.53 -93.89 -53.11
C LEU A 6 -4.29 -93.62 -52.22
N HIS A 7 -4.59 -93.23 -50.96
CA HIS A 7 -4.05 -93.60 -49.63
C HIS A 7 -2.56 -93.62 -49.27
N ALA A 8 -2.28 -93.11 -48.05
CA ALA A 8 -1.70 -93.80 -46.87
C ALA A 8 -0.70 -92.89 -46.13
N ALA A 9 -0.99 -92.45 -44.90
CA ALA A 9 -0.63 -93.08 -43.61
C ALA A 9 0.67 -92.51 -43.01
N GLY A 10 0.65 -92.14 -41.73
CA GLY A 10 1.88 -91.84 -40.97
C GLY A 10 1.68 -90.87 -39.80
N ALA A 11 1.36 -91.41 -38.62
CA ALA A 11 1.27 -90.72 -37.34
C ALA A 11 2.67 -90.36 -36.78
N VAL A 12 2.75 -89.37 -35.89
CA VAL A 12 3.34 -89.48 -34.53
C VAL A 12 3.16 -88.13 -33.80
N VAL A 13 2.55 -88.21 -32.63
CA VAL A 13 2.39 -87.16 -31.62
C VAL A 13 3.73 -86.86 -30.98
N VAL A 14 4.11 -85.58 -30.89
CA VAL A 14 4.90 -85.06 -29.76
C VAL A 14 4.24 -83.77 -29.30
N ALA A 15 3.29 -83.92 -28.38
CA ALA A 15 2.86 -82.85 -27.50
C ALA A 15 4.03 -82.53 -26.56
N ALA A 16 4.89 -81.60 -26.98
CA ALA A 16 5.90 -81.02 -26.12
C ALA A 16 5.17 -80.10 -25.11
N VAL A 17 4.90 -80.71 -23.96
CA VAL A 17 4.51 -80.15 -22.68
C VAL A 17 4.80 -78.64 -22.59
N MET A 18 3.72 -77.85 -22.61
CA MET A 18 3.73 -76.47 -22.14
C MET A 18 3.98 -76.49 -20.62
N VAL A 19 5.25 -76.54 -20.23
CA VAL A 19 5.63 -76.48 -18.82
C VAL A 19 5.37 -75.07 -18.31
N GLY A 20 4.31 -74.93 -17.51
CA GLY A 20 4.44 -74.23 -16.24
C GLY A 20 4.38 -72.70 -16.27
N GLY A 21 3.60 -72.10 -17.14
CA GLY A 21 3.08 -70.74 -16.94
C GLY A 21 1.86 -70.72 -16.00
N CYS A 22 1.85 -71.52 -14.93
CA CYS A 22 0.85 -71.40 -13.86
C CYS A 22 1.43 -70.52 -12.76
N VAL A 23 1.61 -69.23 -13.04
CA VAL A 23 1.24 -68.27 -12.01
C VAL A 23 -0.29 -68.36 -11.95
N SER A 24 -0.85 -68.63 -10.77
CA SER A 24 -2.30 -68.71 -10.64
C SER A 24 -2.91 -67.41 -11.15
N THR A 25 -3.95 -67.49 -11.97
CA THR A 25 -4.67 -66.31 -12.47
C THR A 25 -5.08 -65.36 -11.34
N GLY A 26 -5.36 -65.90 -10.15
CA GLY A 26 -5.61 -65.10 -8.93
C GLY A 26 -4.43 -64.25 -8.45
N GLU A 27 -3.17 -64.67 -8.62
CA GLU A 27 -2.00 -63.84 -8.28
C GLU A 27 -1.82 -62.68 -9.29
N TYR A 28 -2.15 -62.90 -10.57
CA TYR A 28 -2.17 -61.82 -11.58
C TYR A 28 -3.29 -60.82 -11.31
N GLU A 29 -4.51 -61.29 -11.08
CA GLU A 29 -5.67 -60.44 -10.77
C GLU A 29 -5.42 -59.60 -9.51
N LYS A 30 -4.79 -60.20 -8.48
CA LYS A 30 -4.41 -59.51 -7.25
C LYS A 30 -3.35 -58.44 -7.51
N LEU A 31 -2.30 -58.77 -8.28
CA LEU A 31 -1.25 -57.81 -8.64
C LEU A 31 -1.79 -56.65 -9.48
N GLU A 32 -2.69 -56.92 -10.42
CA GLU A 32 -3.34 -55.89 -11.23
C GLU A 32 -4.24 -54.99 -10.37
N ALA A 33 -5.00 -55.57 -9.44
CA ALA A 33 -5.81 -54.81 -8.48
C ALA A 33 -4.94 -53.90 -7.58
N GLU A 34 -3.83 -54.41 -7.05
CA GLU A 34 -2.87 -53.64 -6.25
C GLU A 34 -2.25 -52.50 -7.06
N LYS A 35 -1.86 -52.76 -8.32
CA LYS A 35 -1.32 -51.72 -9.21
C LYS A 35 -2.35 -50.66 -9.57
N ASN A 36 -3.59 -51.05 -9.81
CA ASN A 36 -4.68 -50.12 -10.08
C ASN A 36 -4.99 -49.25 -8.84
N GLN A 37 -4.93 -49.82 -7.63
CA GLN A 37 -5.04 -49.06 -6.38
C GLN A 37 -3.87 -48.08 -6.20
N GLU A 38 -2.63 -48.51 -6.50
CA GLU A 38 -1.44 -47.65 -6.44
C GLU A 38 -1.52 -46.49 -7.43
N ILE A 39 -1.94 -46.76 -8.67
CA ILE A 39 -2.17 -45.74 -9.71
C ILE A 39 -3.23 -44.75 -9.25
N ALA A 40 -4.35 -45.22 -8.70
CA ALA A 40 -5.40 -44.35 -8.18
C ALA A 40 -4.92 -43.46 -7.03
N ALA A 41 -4.12 -44.01 -6.10
CA ALA A 41 -3.52 -43.26 -5.00
C ALA A 41 -2.53 -42.20 -5.50
N LEU A 42 -1.66 -42.55 -6.44
CA LEU A 42 -0.70 -41.62 -7.06
C LEU A 42 -1.41 -40.52 -7.85
N GLN A 43 -2.47 -40.85 -8.58
CA GLN A 43 -3.29 -39.86 -9.29
C GLN A 43 -3.95 -38.90 -8.31
N LYS A 44 -4.50 -39.40 -7.19
CA LYS A 44 -5.07 -38.56 -6.13
C LYS A 44 -4.03 -37.63 -5.50
N HIS A 45 -2.84 -38.15 -5.19
CA HIS A 45 -1.73 -37.34 -4.66
C HIS A 45 -1.28 -36.26 -5.65
N ARG A 46 -1.17 -36.60 -6.94
CA ARG A 46 -0.85 -35.63 -7.99
C ARG A 46 -1.90 -34.54 -8.10
N GLY A 47 -3.18 -34.89 -8.03
CA GLY A 47 -4.27 -33.91 -8.00
C GLY A 47 -4.16 -32.98 -6.80
N GLY A 48 -3.99 -33.52 -5.60
CA GLY A 48 -3.84 -32.71 -4.39
C GLY A 48 -2.60 -31.79 -4.40
N LEU A 49 -1.47 -32.27 -4.91
CA LEU A 49 -0.27 -31.44 -5.09
C LEU A 49 -0.48 -30.34 -6.13
N GLN A 50 -1.20 -30.64 -7.21
CA GLN A 50 -1.52 -29.66 -8.25
C GLN A 50 -2.42 -28.55 -7.70
N ASP A 51 -3.42 -28.90 -6.89
CA ASP A 51 -4.29 -27.93 -6.20
C ASP A 51 -3.49 -27.06 -5.22
N GLN A 52 -2.56 -27.65 -4.46
CA GLN A 52 -1.69 -26.90 -3.56
C GLN A 52 -0.78 -25.93 -4.31
N VAL A 53 -0.17 -26.36 -5.42
CA VAL A 53 0.66 -25.49 -6.27
C VAL A 53 -0.17 -24.33 -6.81
N GLN A 54 -1.38 -24.59 -7.28
CA GLN A 54 -2.26 -23.54 -7.79
C GLN A 54 -2.71 -22.56 -6.69
N GLY A 55 -2.99 -23.07 -5.49
CA GLY A 55 -3.30 -22.27 -4.31
C GLY A 55 -2.12 -21.38 -3.89
N LEU A 56 -0.91 -21.94 -3.83
CA LEU A 56 0.30 -21.19 -3.49
C LEU A 56 0.66 -20.15 -4.57
N GLN A 57 0.47 -20.48 -5.85
CA GLN A 57 0.67 -19.54 -6.95
C GLN A 57 -0.27 -18.32 -6.81
N SER A 58 -1.54 -18.58 -6.50
CA SER A 58 -2.55 -17.53 -6.31
C SER A 58 -2.23 -16.65 -5.10
N GLN A 59 -1.83 -17.27 -3.98
CA GLN A 59 -1.39 -16.53 -2.78
C GLN A 59 -0.15 -15.68 -3.05
N LYS A 60 0.83 -16.22 -3.77
CA LYS A 60 2.04 -15.49 -4.17
C LYS A 60 1.68 -14.25 -4.98
N THR A 61 0.85 -14.39 -6.01
CA THR A 61 0.40 -13.24 -6.82
C THR A 61 -0.34 -12.20 -5.98
N SER A 62 -1.22 -12.63 -5.06
CA SER A 62 -1.92 -11.73 -4.15
C SER A 62 -0.95 -10.97 -3.23
N LEU A 63 0.05 -11.65 -2.67
CA LEU A 63 1.04 -11.03 -1.79
C LEU A 63 1.95 -10.06 -2.55
N GLU A 64 2.35 -10.40 -3.78
CA GLU A 64 3.13 -9.52 -4.65
C GLU A 64 2.34 -8.23 -4.98
N GLN A 65 1.04 -8.36 -5.25
CA GLN A 65 0.16 -7.21 -5.49
C GLN A 65 0.02 -6.33 -4.24
N GLN A 66 -0.22 -6.93 -3.07
CA GLN A 66 -0.29 -6.19 -1.81
C GLN A 66 1.02 -5.48 -1.48
N GLN A 67 2.16 -6.13 -1.71
CA GLN A 67 3.47 -5.52 -1.49
C GLN A 67 3.70 -4.32 -2.42
N ALA A 68 3.31 -4.43 -3.69
CA ALA A 68 3.40 -3.32 -4.63
C ALA A 68 2.49 -2.14 -4.22
N ASP A 69 1.28 -2.43 -3.74
CA ASP A 69 0.35 -1.40 -3.29
C ASP A 69 0.85 -0.68 -2.03
N LEU A 70 1.29 -1.43 -1.02
CA LEU A 70 1.86 -0.87 0.21
C LEU A 70 3.08 0.01 -0.07
N ARG A 71 3.94 -0.38 -1.02
CA ARG A 71 5.08 0.46 -1.43
C ARG A 71 4.61 1.80 -2.00
N ARG A 72 3.61 1.82 -2.88
CA ARG A 72 3.06 3.07 -3.42
C ARG A 72 2.46 3.95 -2.32
N GLN A 73 1.79 3.34 -1.34
CA GLN A 73 1.22 4.09 -0.21
C GLN A 73 2.32 4.72 0.65
N ILE A 74 3.41 4.00 0.92
CA ILE A 74 4.57 4.53 1.64
C ILE A 74 5.17 5.71 0.89
N ASP A 75 5.45 5.56 -0.41
CA ASP A 75 6.02 6.63 -1.23
C ASP A 75 5.13 7.89 -1.23
N GLY A 76 3.81 7.70 -1.33
CA GLY A 76 2.84 8.79 -1.28
C GLY A 76 2.81 9.51 0.07
N LEU A 77 2.84 8.75 1.18
CA LEU A 77 2.86 9.31 2.53
C LEU A 77 4.16 10.05 2.83
N GLU A 78 5.30 9.54 2.34
CA GLU A 78 6.59 10.22 2.48
C GLU A 78 6.61 11.56 1.73
N GLN A 79 6.06 11.59 0.52
CA GLN A 79 5.92 12.85 -0.23
C GLN A 79 5.01 13.86 0.49
N GLN A 80 3.86 13.42 1.00
CA GLN A 80 2.97 14.30 1.77
C GLN A 80 3.63 14.83 3.04
N LYS A 81 4.37 13.97 3.75
CA LYS A 81 5.12 14.38 4.94
C LYS A 81 6.18 15.42 4.59
N ALA A 82 6.93 15.23 3.52
CA ALA A 82 7.94 16.18 3.06
C ALA A 82 7.32 17.55 2.71
N GLN A 83 6.19 17.55 2.01
CA GLN A 83 5.44 18.77 1.68
C GLN A 83 4.94 19.51 2.93
N LEU A 84 4.35 18.78 3.88
CA LEU A 84 3.86 19.36 5.14
C LEU A 84 5.00 19.95 5.98
N LEU A 85 6.15 19.26 6.05
CA LEU A 85 7.32 19.77 6.76
C LEU A 85 7.87 21.04 6.10
N ALA A 86 7.97 21.06 4.77
CA ALA A 86 8.41 22.25 4.04
C ALA A 86 7.46 23.44 4.27
N ALA A 87 6.15 23.21 4.18
CA ALA A 87 5.12 24.24 4.43
C ALA A 87 5.18 24.76 5.87
N SER A 88 5.32 23.86 6.85
CA SER A 88 5.43 24.23 8.27
C SER A 88 6.69 25.07 8.54
N GLN A 89 7.83 24.69 7.95
CA GLN A 89 9.08 25.42 8.11
C GLN A 89 9.02 26.81 7.45
N GLN A 90 8.37 26.91 6.28
CA GLN A 90 8.12 28.20 5.62
C GLN A 90 7.16 29.09 6.43
N ASN A 91 6.13 28.52 7.06
CA ASN A 91 5.23 29.29 7.93
C ASN A 91 5.94 29.79 9.19
N THR A 92 6.80 28.95 9.77
CA THR A 92 7.59 29.32 10.96
C THR A 92 8.58 30.42 10.65
N SER A 93 9.30 30.35 9.53
CA SER A 93 10.26 31.40 9.16
C SER A 93 9.61 32.74 8.83
N GLN A 94 8.44 32.73 8.17
CA GLN A 94 7.63 33.92 7.96
C GLN A 94 7.15 34.51 9.29
N TYR A 95 6.72 33.66 10.21
CA TYR A 95 6.31 34.08 11.55
C TYR A 95 7.47 34.70 12.35
N ASP A 96 8.63 34.06 12.38
CA ASP A 96 9.82 34.57 13.07
C ASP A 96 10.27 35.92 12.50
N ALA A 97 10.17 36.10 11.17
CA ALA A 97 10.44 37.38 10.53
C ALA A 97 9.43 38.46 10.96
N LEU A 98 8.15 38.12 11.04
CA LEU A 98 7.10 39.03 11.51
C LEU A 98 7.31 39.42 12.97
N VAL A 99 7.58 38.45 13.85
CA VAL A 99 7.86 38.70 15.27
C VAL A 99 9.10 39.57 15.41
N ARG A 100 10.19 39.31 14.69
CA ARG A 100 11.39 40.18 14.72
C ARG A 100 11.07 41.62 14.32
N ASN A 101 10.29 41.81 13.25
CA ASN A 101 9.88 43.15 12.80
C ASN A 101 9.00 43.87 13.83
N LEU A 102 8.17 43.13 14.59
CA LEU A 102 7.29 43.68 15.62
C LEU A 102 7.95 43.78 17.01
N THR A 103 9.07 43.10 17.25
CA THR A 103 9.75 43.03 18.56
C THR A 103 10.22 44.39 19.05
N GLU A 104 10.64 45.28 18.14
CA GLU A 104 11.09 46.63 18.50
C GLU A 104 9.95 47.52 19.03
N GLU A 105 8.71 47.23 18.65
CA GLU A 105 7.51 47.93 19.14
C GLU A 105 6.94 47.24 20.41
N VAL A 106 7.03 45.90 20.50
CA VAL A 106 6.69 45.14 21.73
C VAL A 106 7.60 45.53 22.90
N LYS A 107 8.92 45.66 22.66
CA LYS A 107 9.88 46.11 23.68
C LYS A 107 9.62 47.52 24.20
N LYS A 108 8.99 48.39 23.39
CA LYS A 108 8.57 49.74 23.80
C LYS A 108 7.28 49.73 24.63
N GLY A 109 6.68 48.56 24.87
CA GLY A 109 5.46 48.41 25.66
C GLY A 109 4.19 48.90 24.97
N GLN A 110 4.26 49.17 23.66
CA GLN A 110 3.16 49.76 22.89
C GLN A 110 2.23 48.69 22.30
N LEU A 111 2.71 47.44 22.18
CA LEU A 111 2.04 46.33 21.51
C LEU A 111 2.22 45.00 22.26
N GLN A 112 1.15 44.22 22.40
CA GLN A 112 1.18 42.83 22.82
C GLN A 112 0.75 41.93 21.65
N VAL A 113 1.57 40.95 21.30
CA VAL A 113 1.26 40.01 20.22
C VAL A 113 0.96 38.65 20.85
N ARG A 114 -0.22 38.09 20.56
CA ARG A 114 -0.64 36.76 20.99
C ARG A 114 -0.91 35.89 19.79
N GLN A 115 -0.31 34.71 19.76
CA GLN A 115 -0.58 33.70 18.73
C GLN A 115 -1.54 32.64 19.28
N TYR A 116 -2.60 32.37 18.53
CA TYR A 116 -3.49 31.25 18.82
C TYR A 116 -3.86 30.53 17.53
N LYS A 117 -3.33 29.30 17.36
CA LYS A 117 -3.42 28.50 16.11
C LYS A 117 -2.91 29.31 14.90
N ASP A 118 -3.75 29.46 13.88
CA ASP A 118 -3.42 30.18 12.64
C ASP A 118 -3.73 31.69 12.71
N MET A 119 -4.11 32.20 13.89
CA MET A 119 -4.50 33.60 14.09
C MET A 119 -3.46 34.36 14.92
N LEU A 120 -3.06 35.52 14.42
CA LEU A 120 -2.25 36.51 15.13
C LEU A 120 -3.19 37.59 15.71
N THR A 121 -3.17 37.77 17.02
CA THR A 121 -3.87 38.88 17.69
C THR A 121 -2.85 39.92 18.11
N VAL A 122 -3.07 41.16 17.69
CA VAL A 122 -2.24 42.31 18.08
C VAL A 122 -3.09 43.19 18.99
N ASP A 123 -2.79 43.17 20.28
CA ASP A 123 -3.41 44.06 21.26
C ASP A 123 -2.56 45.32 21.40
N VAL A 124 -3.19 46.48 21.27
CA VAL A 124 -2.54 47.79 21.41
C VAL A 124 -3.18 48.50 22.60
N ALA A 125 -2.39 49.21 23.39
CA ALA A 125 -2.92 49.96 24.51
C ALA A 125 -3.86 51.09 24.04
N GLU A 126 -5.08 51.15 24.57
CA GLU A 126 -6.12 52.12 24.16
C GLU A 126 -5.67 53.59 24.29
N GLN A 127 -4.87 53.89 25.31
CA GLN A 127 -4.33 55.24 25.58
C GLN A 127 -3.40 55.77 24.48
N LEU A 128 -2.88 54.90 23.60
CA LEU A 128 -2.11 55.30 22.42
C LEU A 128 -3.01 55.76 21.27
N PHE A 129 -4.22 55.22 21.17
CA PHE A 129 -5.15 55.50 20.08
C PHE A 129 -6.10 56.63 20.41
N PHE A 130 -6.57 56.75 21.65
CA PHE A 130 -7.65 57.64 22.01
C PHE A 130 -7.34 58.46 23.25
N ASP A 131 -7.84 59.69 23.28
CA ASP A 131 -7.92 60.47 24.51
C ASP A 131 -9.17 60.05 25.29
N SER A 132 -9.14 60.15 26.61
CA SER A 132 -10.26 59.73 27.47
C SER A 132 -11.58 60.37 27.03
N GLY A 133 -12.59 59.53 26.74
CA GLY A 133 -13.93 59.94 26.31
C GLY A 133 -14.05 60.38 24.85
N ARG A 134 -13.01 60.23 24.02
CA ARG A 134 -13.05 60.59 22.59
C ARG A 134 -12.79 59.39 21.69
N ALA A 135 -13.57 59.25 20.63
CA ALA A 135 -13.37 58.21 19.59
C ALA A 135 -12.44 58.66 18.45
N THR A 136 -11.87 59.86 18.53
CA THR A 136 -10.95 60.37 17.50
C THR A 136 -9.54 59.85 17.75
N LEU A 137 -8.95 59.25 16.72
CA LEU A 137 -7.57 58.74 16.75
C LEU A 137 -6.56 59.87 16.96
N LYS A 138 -5.68 59.69 17.95
CA LYS A 138 -4.47 60.49 18.19
C LYS A 138 -3.47 60.27 17.05
N ASP A 139 -2.61 61.25 16.80
CA ASP A 139 -1.63 61.16 15.72
C ASP A 139 -0.61 60.04 15.96
N THR A 140 -0.22 59.82 17.22
CA THR A 140 0.57 58.63 17.64
C THR A 140 -0.11 57.32 17.27
N GLY A 141 -1.43 57.27 17.40
CA GLY A 141 -2.24 56.11 17.04
C GLY A 141 -2.26 55.83 15.54
N LYS A 142 -2.37 56.89 14.73
CA LYS A 142 -2.32 56.79 13.26
C LYS A 142 -0.96 56.29 12.78
N ASP A 143 0.13 56.75 13.41
CA ASP A 143 1.49 56.31 13.06
C ASP A 143 1.69 54.82 13.34
N VAL A 144 1.19 54.31 14.47
CA VAL A 144 1.23 52.87 14.80
C VAL A 144 0.41 52.06 13.80
N LEU A 145 -0.82 52.48 13.49
CA LEU A 145 -1.66 51.80 12.49
C LEU A 145 -1.01 51.78 11.10
N LYS A 146 -0.34 52.86 10.71
CA LYS A 146 0.39 52.93 9.43
C LYS A 146 1.51 51.89 9.37
N LYS A 147 2.32 51.76 10.43
CA LYS A 147 3.37 50.74 10.51
C LYS A 147 2.83 49.31 10.50
N VAL A 148 1.72 49.06 11.21
CA VAL A 148 1.04 47.75 11.17
C VAL A 148 0.55 47.45 9.77
N GLY A 149 -0.06 48.42 9.09
CA GLY A 149 -0.48 48.29 7.69
C GLY A 149 0.69 48.02 6.73
N GLU A 150 1.83 48.70 6.92
CA GLU A 150 3.05 48.46 6.16
C GLU A 150 3.63 47.06 6.40
N ALA A 151 3.63 46.58 7.64
CA ALA A 151 4.07 45.23 7.99
C ALA A 151 3.13 44.14 7.43
N LEU A 152 1.84 44.42 7.33
CA LEU A 152 0.82 43.52 6.78
C LEU A 152 0.77 43.53 5.24
N LYS A 153 1.32 44.56 4.59
CA LYS A 153 1.29 44.72 3.12
C LYS A 153 1.87 43.54 2.34
N GLY A 154 2.79 42.78 2.94
CA GLY A 154 3.39 41.58 2.32
C GLY A 154 2.57 40.30 2.45
N TYR A 155 1.41 40.33 3.12
CA TYR A 155 0.61 39.15 3.44
C TYR A 155 -0.76 39.24 2.75
N GLU A 156 -0.80 38.91 1.46
CA GLU A 156 -2.01 39.03 0.63
C GLU A 156 -3.10 37.97 0.94
N ASP A 157 -2.72 36.85 1.56
CA ASP A 157 -3.62 35.73 1.86
C ASP A 157 -4.01 35.65 3.35
N LYS A 158 -4.36 36.81 3.93
CA LYS A 158 -4.76 36.93 5.33
C LYS A 158 -5.97 37.85 5.49
N VAL A 159 -6.97 37.39 6.26
CA VAL A 159 -8.16 38.17 6.61
C VAL A 159 -7.87 39.00 7.85
N ILE A 160 -8.11 40.31 7.78
CA ILE A 160 -7.95 41.23 8.91
C ILE A 160 -9.30 41.44 9.58
N ARG A 161 -9.37 41.25 10.91
CA ARG A 161 -10.55 41.55 11.73
C ARG A 161 -10.16 42.54 12.81
N VAL A 162 -10.86 43.67 12.87
CA VAL A 162 -10.65 44.78 13.82
C VAL A 162 -11.80 44.82 14.81
#